data_AF-A0A1H9YAX4-F1
#
_entry.id   AF-A0A1H9YAX4-F1
#
_cell.length_a   1.000
_cell.length_b   1.000
_cell.length_c   1.000
_cell.angle_alpha   90.00
_cell.angle_beta   90.00
_cell.angle_gamma   90.00
#
_symmetry.space_group_name_H-M   'P 1'
#
loop_
_entity.id
_entity.type
_entity.pdbx_description
1 polymer ?
#
loop_
_entity_poly.entity_id
_entity_poly.type
_entity_poly.pdbx_seq_one_letter_code
_entity_poly.pdbx_strand_id
1 'polypeptide(L)'
;SGTAEEGQYVNLANVTASYDGDEVYDEDLSHYFGVNASIDIEKFTDGHDADEPIGPYLLLDYPVEWTYEVKNTGNVNLTIDVQDNDSSVTPLYMDGDDGDDVFEPGEVWIFNASGTAVQYQYCNIGNVTGSYVEFLTTDEDPSYYFGITNEELKDMVGGKGYWKKSNNWPAGVTNVTIGNVTYTKEDAVDYLNSPVQDKPYIMFGQLLPAKLNVMVGNPYYPHVMDGELVYFIEAADAWMEDYPLGSSGPEVDAAWADSGEQLKNVLEMYNEGTLYQ
;
A
#
# COMPACT_ATOMS: atom_id res chain seq x y z
N SER A 1 -21.56 -40.86 -14.80
CA SER A 1 -21.10 -39.99 -13.70
C SER A 1 -21.02 -38.58 -14.23
N GLY A 2 -21.42 -37.60 -13.43
CA GLY A 2 -21.20 -36.18 -13.67
C GLY A 2 -20.42 -35.61 -12.49
N THR A 3 -19.69 -34.53 -12.71
CA THR A 3 -19.09 -33.73 -11.64
C THR A 3 -20.17 -32.77 -11.13
N ALA A 4 -20.28 -32.59 -9.81
CA ALA A 4 -21.19 -31.59 -9.24
C ALA A 4 -20.73 -30.18 -9.68
N GLU A 5 -21.67 -29.36 -10.14
CA GLU A 5 -21.43 -27.95 -10.44
C GLU A 5 -21.63 -27.09 -9.19
N GLU A 6 -20.91 -25.99 -9.09
CA GLU A 6 -21.01 -25.06 -7.96
C GLU A 6 -22.45 -24.56 -7.76
N GLY A 7 -22.88 -24.49 -6.49
CA GLY A 7 -24.17 -23.93 -6.12
C GLY A 7 -25.32 -24.93 -6.14
N GLN A 8 -26.56 -24.41 -6.12
CA GLN A 8 -27.74 -25.25 -6.04
C GLN A 8 -28.05 -25.90 -7.39
N TYR A 9 -28.16 -27.22 -7.40
CA TYR A 9 -28.50 -27.99 -8.58
C TYR A 9 -29.74 -28.87 -8.37
N VAL A 10 -30.52 -29.03 -9.44
CA VAL A 10 -31.70 -29.88 -9.47
C VAL A 10 -31.67 -30.76 -10.73
N ASN A 11 -31.71 -32.09 -10.55
CA ASN A 11 -32.03 -33.01 -11.64
C ASN A 11 -33.47 -33.48 -11.54
N LEU A 12 -34.18 -33.43 -12.67
CA LEU A 12 -35.50 -34.02 -12.85
C LEU A 12 -35.36 -35.35 -13.59
N ALA A 13 -35.67 -36.46 -12.91
CA ALA A 13 -35.85 -37.76 -13.55
C ALA A 13 -37.31 -37.87 -14.00
N ASN A 14 -37.54 -38.17 -15.27
CA ASN A 14 -38.88 -38.37 -15.82
C ASN A 14 -38.95 -39.76 -16.46
N VAL A 15 -40.02 -40.50 -16.18
CA VAL A 15 -40.38 -41.72 -16.88
C VAL A 15 -41.76 -41.57 -17.52
N THR A 16 -41.86 -41.98 -18.78
CA THR A 16 -43.13 -42.05 -19.51
C THR A 16 -43.44 -43.51 -19.84
N ALA A 17 -44.68 -43.93 -19.60
CA ALA A 17 -45.19 -45.25 -19.99
C ALA A 17 -46.46 -45.09 -20.83
N SER A 18 -46.62 -45.93 -21.85
CA SER A 18 -47.81 -45.91 -22.70
C SER A 18 -48.49 -47.27 -22.78
N TYR A 19 -49.82 -47.26 -22.77
CA TYR A 19 -50.65 -48.44 -23.00
C TYR A 19 -51.91 -48.06 -23.77
N ASP A 20 -52.14 -48.72 -24.91
CA ASP A 20 -53.32 -48.53 -25.77
C ASP A 20 -53.61 -47.06 -26.20
N GLY A 21 -52.54 -46.25 -26.30
CA GLY A 21 -52.64 -44.84 -26.69
C GLY A 21 -52.77 -43.85 -25.53
N ASP A 22 -52.91 -44.35 -24.29
CA ASP A 22 -52.84 -43.52 -23.08
C ASP A 22 -51.40 -43.45 -22.55
N GLU A 23 -50.93 -42.24 -22.24
CA GLU A 23 -49.62 -42.00 -21.62
C GLU A 23 -49.79 -41.64 -20.14
N VAL A 24 -48.91 -42.20 -19.31
CA VAL A 24 -48.71 -41.79 -17.92
C VAL A 24 -47.26 -41.37 -17.72
N TYR A 25 -47.05 -40.41 -16.83
CA TYR A 25 -45.74 -39.86 -16.51
C TYR A 25 -45.52 -39.89 -15.00
N ASP A 26 -44.27 -40.09 -14.59
CA ASP A 26 -43.82 -39.97 -13.22
C ASP A 26 -42.51 -39.17 -13.21
N GLU A 27 -42.35 -38.31 -12.21
CA GLU A 27 -41.27 -37.34 -12.10
C GLU A 27 -40.68 -37.38 -10.69
N ASP A 28 -39.35 -37.50 -10.60
CA ASP A 28 -38.61 -37.48 -9.32
C ASP A 28 -37.51 -36.42 -9.36
N LEU A 29 -37.46 -35.58 -8.32
CA LEU A 29 -36.48 -34.51 -8.18
C LEU A 29 -35.35 -34.98 -7.27
N SER A 30 -34.11 -34.75 -7.71
CA SER A 30 -32.94 -34.84 -6.83
C SER A 30 -32.22 -33.50 -6.79
N HIS A 31 -31.73 -33.17 -5.60
CA HIS A 31 -31.09 -31.90 -5.29
C HIS A 31 -29.69 -32.14 -4.72
N TYR A 32 -28.74 -31.30 -5.09
CA TYR A 32 -27.46 -31.20 -4.41
C TYR A 32 -26.99 -29.73 -4.38
N PHE A 33 -26.02 -29.43 -3.52
CA PHE A 33 -25.30 -28.17 -3.50
C PHE A 33 -23.81 -28.41 -3.77
N GLY A 34 -23.26 -27.84 -4.83
CA GLY A 34 -21.83 -27.91 -5.13
C GLY A 34 -21.05 -26.90 -4.29
N VAL A 35 -20.27 -27.42 -3.34
CA VAL A 35 -19.39 -26.63 -2.49
C VAL A 35 -18.17 -26.18 -3.29
N ASN A 36 -17.85 -24.89 -3.20
CA ASN A 36 -16.62 -24.29 -3.66
C ASN A 36 -15.98 -23.54 -2.48
N ALA A 37 -15.07 -24.20 -1.77
CA ALA A 37 -14.23 -23.56 -0.76
C ALA A 37 -13.03 -22.93 -1.46
N SER A 38 -12.98 -21.61 -1.51
CA SER A 38 -11.92 -20.84 -2.16
C SER A 38 -11.58 -19.63 -1.30
N ILE A 39 -10.29 -19.32 -1.24
CA ILE A 39 -9.73 -18.23 -0.43
C ILE A 39 -8.63 -17.56 -1.23
N ASP A 40 -8.38 -16.30 -0.92
CA ASP A 40 -7.39 -15.44 -1.57
C ASP A 40 -6.73 -14.60 -0.46
N ILE A 41 -5.41 -14.43 -0.51
CA ILE A 41 -4.65 -13.57 0.42
C ILE A 41 -3.77 -12.62 -0.38
N GLU A 42 -3.74 -11.36 0.04
CA GLU A 42 -2.86 -10.32 -0.50
C GLU A 42 -2.08 -9.69 0.66
N LYS A 43 -0.76 -9.53 0.51
CA LYS A 43 0.12 -9.06 1.57
C LYS A 43 0.92 -7.83 1.16
N PHE A 44 0.75 -6.79 1.96
CA PHE A 44 1.42 -5.50 1.77
C PHE A 44 2.56 -5.31 2.77
N THR A 45 3.66 -4.70 2.34
CA THR A 45 4.75 -4.18 3.20
C THR A 45 4.69 -2.66 3.21
N ASP A 46 4.43 -2.05 4.37
CA ASP A 46 4.22 -0.59 4.53
C ASP A 46 3.23 -0.01 3.51
N GLY A 47 2.19 -0.79 3.17
CA GLY A 47 1.15 -0.43 2.19
C GLY A 47 1.52 -0.67 0.72
N HIS A 48 2.69 -1.22 0.44
CA HIS A 48 3.10 -1.63 -0.90
C HIS A 48 2.78 -3.10 -1.16
N ASP A 49 2.05 -3.38 -2.24
CA ASP A 49 2.06 -4.69 -2.90
C ASP A 49 3.48 -4.88 -3.44
N ALA A 50 4.14 -5.90 -2.89
CA ALA A 50 5.57 -6.09 -3.03
C ALA A 50 5.88 -7.54 -3.43
N ASP A 51 5.14 -8.09 -4.38
CA ASP A 51 5.24 -9.47 -4.88
C ASP A 51 6.59 -9.86 -5.48
N GLU A 52 7.36 -8.86 -5.91
CA GLU A 52 8.57 -9.08 -6.72
C GLU A 52 9.77 -8.36 -6.12
N PRO A 53 10.97 -9.00 -6.14
CA PRO A 53 12.19 -8.33 -5.74
C PRO A 53 12.48 -7.13 -6.66
N ILE A 54 13.00 -6.03 -6.13
CA ILE A 54 13.60 -5.92 -4.80
C ILE A 54 12.63 -5.51 -3.68
N GLY A 55 11.40 -5.13 -4.00
CA GLY A 55 10.45 -4.50 -3.07
C GLY A 55 10.80 -3.04 -2.70
N PRO A 56 10.03 -2.39 -1.80
CA PRO A 56 10.37 -1.07 -1.27
C PRO A 56 11.70 -1.07 -0.51
N TYR A 57 12.37 0.08 -0.51
CA TYR A 57 13.53 0.30 0.34
C TYR A 57 13.09 0.70 1.74
N LEU A 58 13.59 0.00 2.76
CA LEU A 58 13.34 0.32 4.17
C LEU A 58 14.65 0.64 4.89
N LEU A 59 14.63 1.56 5.85
CA LEU A 59 15.81 1.80 6.67
C LEU A 59 16.02 0.67 7.68
N LEU A 60 17.27 0.26 7.82
CA LEU A 60 17.70 -0.66 8.87
C LEU A 60 17.19 -0.19 10.24
N ASP A 61 16.66 -1.13 11.02
CA ASP A 61 16.09 -0.93 12.35
C ASP A 61 14.80 -0.07 12.38
N TYR A 62 14.25 0.32 11.22
CA TYR A 62 12.95 0.98 11.15
C TYR A 62 11.81 -0.05 11.33
N PRO A 63 10.73 0.28 12.05
CA PRO A 63 9.56 -0.59 12.15
C PRO A 63 8.96 -0.83 10.76
N VAL A 64 8.62 -2.08 10.48
CA VAL A 64 7.92 -2.46 9.25
C VAL A 64 6.56 -3.03 9.63
N GLU A 65 5.52 -2.63 8.92
CA GLU A 65 4.16 -3.14 9.09
C GLU A 65 3.77 -3.98 7.88
N TRP A 66 3.29 -5.20 8.14
CA TRP A 66 2.66 -6.07 7.16
C TRP A 66 1.16 -6.07 7.34
N THR A 67 0.42 -5.88 6.26
CA THR A 67 -1.04 -6.02 6.22
C THR A 67 -1.39 -7.20 5.34
N TYR A 68 -2.30 -8.05 5.79
CA TYR A 68 -2.80 -9.20 5.04
C TYR A 68 -4.30 -9.01 4.83
N GLU A 69 -4.72 -8.89 3.57
CA GLU A 69 -6.12 -8.88 3.18
C GLU A 69 -6.52 -10.27 2.74
N VAL A 70 -7.33 -10.95 3.55
CA VAL A 70 -7.81 -12.30 3.28
C VAL A 70 -9.25 -12.22 2.79
N LYS A 71 -9.55 -12.84 1.66
CA LYS A 71 -10.88 -12.81 1.04
C LYS A 71 -11.46 -14.21 0.85
N ASN A 72 -12.71 -14.40 1.26
CA ASN A 72 -13.46 -15.61 0.93
C ASN A 72 -14.00 -15.48 -0.50
N THR A 73 -13.35 -16.17 -1.44
CA THR A 73 -13.73 -16.20 -2.86
C THR A 73 -14.64 -17.37 -3.21
N GLY A 74 -14.98 -18.21 -2.22
CA GLY A 74 -15.84 -19.37 -2.37
C GLY A 74 -17.33 -19.05 -2.21
N ASN A 75 -18.13 -20.11 -2.02
CA ASN A 75 -19.58 -20.03 -1.85
C ASN A 75 -20.08 -20.62 -0.53
N VAL A 76 -19.17 -20.88 0.41
CA VAL A 76 -19.43 -21.38 1.76
C VAL A 76 -18.64 -20.58 2.78
N ASN A 77 -19.16 -20.50 4.00
CA ASN A 77 -18.47 -19.84 5.10
C ASN A 77 -17.22 -20.64 5.49
N LEU A 78 -16.12 -19.95 5.82
CA LEU A 78 -14.84 -20.59 6.13
C LEU A 78 -14.46 -20.34 7.60
N THR A 79 -13.72 -21.29 8.19
CA THR A 79 -12.85 -21.01 9.34
C THR A 79 -11.43 -20.86 8.83
N ILE A 80 -10.77 -19.75 9.14
CA ILE A 80 -9.45 -19.42 8.59
C ILE A 80 -8.36 -19.40 9.67
N ASP A 81 -7.13 -19.68 9.22
CA ASP A 81 -5.91 -19.54 9.99
C ASP A 81 -4.87 -18.84 9.11
N VAL A 82 -4.38 -17.67 9.55
CA VAL A 82 -3.42 -16.84 8.82
C VAL A 82 -2.08 -16.93 9.52
N GLN A 83 -1.05 -17.30 8.77
CA GLN A 83 0.31 -17.49 9.25
C GLN A 83 1.30 -16.77 8.33
N ASP A 84 2.54 -16.68 8.80
CA ASP A 84 3.66 -16.21 8.00
C ASP A 84 4.79 -17.25 8.07
N ASN A 85 5.53 -17.43 6.97
CA ASN A 85 6.65 -18.37 6.94
C ASN A 85 7.84 -17.92 7.81
N ASP A 86 7.90 -16.63 8.16
CA ASP A 86 8.79 -16.11 9.20
C ASP A 86 8.11 -16.27 10.58
N SER A 87 8.61 -17.23 11.36
CA SER A 87 8.08 -17.51 12.71
C SER A 87 8.14 -16.36 13.71
N SER A 88 8.88 -15.28 13.40
CA SER A 88 8.90 -14.06 14.22
C SER A 88 7.77 -13.08 13.88
N VAL A 89 7.10 -13.28 12.74
CA VAL A 89 5.97 -12.50 12.26
C VAL A 89 4.69 -13.25 12.60
N THR A 90 3.78 -12.62 13.35
CA THR A 90 2.51 -13.22 13.75
C THR A 90 1.36 -12.33 13.30
N PRO A 91 0.63 -12.70 12.24
CA PRO A 91 -0.57 -12.00 11.82
C PRO A 91 -1.63 -12.01 12.92
N LEU A 92 -2.20 -10.85 13.23
CA LEU A 92 -3.26 -10.65 14.21
C LEU A 92 -4.47 -10.03 13.51
N TYR A 93 -5.65 -10.57 13.79
CA TYR A 93 -6.90 -10.04 13.25
C TYR A 93 -7.10 -8.58 13.68
N MET A 94 -7.49 -7.73 12.73
CA MET A 94 -7.67 -6.30 12.93
C MET A 94 -9.10 -5.83 12.63
N ASP A 95 -9.66 -6.20 11.47
CA ASP A 95 -10.96 -5.69 10.99
C ASP A 95 -11.57 -6.58 9.90
N GLY A 96 -12.83 -6.32 9.52
CA GLY A 96 -13.47 -6.88 8.31
C GLY A 96 -14.64 -7.83 8.55
N ASP A 97 -14.91 -8.21 9.80
CA ASP A 97 -16.09 -8.98 10.22
C ASP A 97 -17.29 -8.03 10.38
N ASP A 98 -18.49 -8.49 10.01
CA ASP A 98 -19.73 -7.75 10.22
C ASP A 98 -20.29 -7.88 11.66
N GLY A 99 -19.59 -8.67 12.49
CA GLY A 99 -19.79 -8.80 13.92
C GLY A 99 -20.47 -10.10 14.34
N ASP A 100 -20.45 -11.11 13.47
CA ASP A 100 -21.02 -12.43 13.73
C ASP A 100 -19.96 -13.53 13.92
N ASP A 101 -18.67 -13.19 13.82
CA ASP A 101 -17.51 -14.08 13.92
C ASP A 101 -17.49 -15.21 12.86
N VAL A 102 -18.10 -14.98 11.70
CA VAL A 102 -18.16 -15.92 10.59
C VAL A 102 -17.52 -15.29 9.35
N PHE A 103 -16.76 -16.08 8.57
CA PHE A 103 -16.11 -15.57 7.37
C PHE A 103 -16.90 -15.96 6.11
N GLU A 104 -17.84 -15.09 5.75
CA GLU A 104 -18.84 -15.29 4.71
C GLU A 104 -18.25 -15.18 3.30
N PRO A 105 -18.86 -15.85 2.30
CA PRO A 105 -18.59 -15.59 0.90
C PRO A 105 -18.63 -14.09 0.56
N GLY A 106 -17.51 -13.57 0.06
CA GLY A 106 -17.35 -12.18 -0.36
C GLY A 106 -16.81 -11.23 0.71
N GLU A 107 -16.67 -11.67 1.97
CA GLU A 107 -16.00 -10.86 2.99
C GLU A 107 -14.49 -10.76 2.78
N VAL A 108 -13.92 -9.69 3.36
CA VAL A 108 -12.48 -9.45 3.42
C VAL A 108 -12.12 -9.16 4.86
N TRP A 109 -11.30 -10.03 5.45
CA TRP A 109 -10.77 -9.85 6.80
C TRP A 109 -9.33 -9.37 6.72
N ILE A 110 -9.00 -8.37 7.54
CA ILE A 110 -7.70 -7.71 7.55
C ILE A 110 -6.93 -8.15 8.79
N PHE A 111 -5.68 -8.56 8.59
CA PHE A 111 -4.74 -8.91 9.65
C PHE A 111 -3.52 -8.01 9.57
N ASN A 112 -2.87 -7.74 10.71
CA ASN A 112 -1.61 -7.00 10.77
C ASN A 112 -0.50 -7.79 11.46
N ALA A 113 0.74 -7.50 11.10
CA ALA A 113 1.91 -7.91 11.85
C ALA A 113 2.98 -6.83 11.78
N SER A 114 3.78 -6.68 12.83
CA SER A 114 4.85 -5.69 12.90
C SER A 114 6.21 -6.38 13.05
N GLY A 115 7.25 -5.76 12.52
CA GLY A 115 8.63 -6.22 12.67
C GLY A 115 9.64 -5.09 12.66
N THR A 116 10.89 -5.43 12.40
CA THR A 116 11.97 -4.46 12.27
C THR A 116 12.78 -4.81 11.03
N ALA A 117 12.97 -3.84 10.14
CA ALA A 117 13.65 -4.06 8.87
C ALA A 117 15.12 -4.43 9.10
N VAL A 118 15.53 -5.57 8.55
CA VAL A 118 16.93 -6.02 8.48
C VAL A 118 17.61 -5.55 7.20
N GLN A 119 18.93 -5.44 7.21
CA GLN A 119 19.70 -5.01 6.04
C GLN A 119 19.62 -6.03 4.89
N TYR A 120 19.61 -5.51 3.65
CA TYR A 120 19.55 -6.23 2.38
C TYR A 120 18.19 -6.86 2.07
N GLN A 121 18.16 -7.75 1.07
CA GLN A 121 16.92 -8.38 0.60
C GLN A 121 16.28 -9.22 1.70
N TYR A 122 15.02 -8.91 1.97
CA TYR A 122 14.11 -9.71 2.78
C TYR A 122 12.93 -10.17 1.93
N CYS A 123 12.38 -11.32 2.29
CA CYS A 123 11.14 -11.86 1.75
C CYS A 123 10.52 -12.78 2.79
N ASN A 124 9.24 -12.61 3.03
CA ASN A 124 8.43 -13.55 3.78
C ASN A 124 7.06 -13.73 3.12
N ILE A 125 6.46 -14.89 3.32
CA ILE A 125 5.26 -15.35 2.62
C ILE A 125 4.14 -15.45 3.64
N GLY A 126 3.07 -14.70 3.43
CA GLY A 126 1.81 -14.89 4.13
C GLY A 126 1.13 -16.15 3.60
N ASN A 127 0.58 -16.97 4.49
CA ASN A 127 -0.18 -18.16 4.12
C ASN A 127 -1.51 -18.11 4.85
N VAL A 128 -2.60 -18.38 4.13
CA VAL A 128 -3.90 -18.63 4.74
C VAL A 128 -4.38 -20.04 4.43
N THR A 129 -4.94 -20.69 5.45
CA THR A 129 -5.73 -21.92 5.28
C THR A 129 -7.18 -21.66 5.65
N GLY A 130 -8.08 -21.85 4.70
CA GLY A 130 -9.53 -21.86 4.91
C GLY A 130 -10.07 -23.28 5.02
N SER A 131 -11.00 -23.51 5.94
CA SER A 131 -11.62 -24.81 6.16
C SER A 131 -13.15 -24.74 6.16
N TYR A 132 -13.77 -25.68 5.45
CA TYR A 132 -15.21 -25.93 5.48
C TYR A 132 -15.46 -27.43 5.55
N VAL A 133 -15.89 -27.92 6.73
CA VAL A 133 -16.10 -29.34 7.01
C VAL A 133 -14.82 -30.16 6.72
N GLU A 134 -14.76 -30.84 5.57
CA GLU A 134 -13.64 -31.67 5.10
C GLU A 134 -12.89 -31.06 3.91
N PHE A 135 -13.38 -29.93 3.39
CA PHE A 135 -12.74 -29.16 2.35
C PHE A 135 -11.75 -28.18 2.96
N LEU A 136 -10.54 -28.18 2.41
CA LEU A 136 -9.50 -27.21 2.72
C LEU A 136 -9.18 -26.42 1.46
N THR A 137 -8.93 -25.15 1.63
CA THR A 137 -8.40 -24.25 0.62
C THR A 137 -7.24 -23.48 1.24
N THR A 138 -6.27 -23.13 0.42
CA THR A 138 -5.07 -22.44 0.88
C THR A 138 -4.68 -21.41 -0.16
N ASP A 139 -4.11 -20.31 0.31
CA ASP A 139 -3.47 -19.35 -0.56
C ASP A 139 -2.20 -18.78 0.10
N GLU A 140 -1.28 -18.29 -0.70
CA GLU A 140 0.00 -17.76 -0.25
C GLU A 140 0.39 -16.51 -1.04
N ASP A 141 0.94 -15.53 -0.35
CA ASP A 141 1.37 -14.28 -0.97
C ASP A 141 2.75 -13.80 -0.46
N PRO A 142 3.75 -13.65 -1.35
CA PRO A 142 5.09 -13.23 -0.98
C PRO A 142 5.19 -11.70 -0.89
N SER A 143 5.89 -11.19 0.12
CA SER A 143 6.18 -9.75 0.21
C SER A 143 7.67 -9.51 0.40
N TYR A 144 8.24 -8.62 -0.41
CA TYR A 144 9.68 -8.32 -0.46
C TYR A 144 9.96 -6.91 0.06
N TYR A 145 11.13 -6.71 0.64
CA TYR A 145 11.72 -5.36 0.79
C TYR A 145 13.25 -5.45 0.72
N PHE A 146 13.91 -4.30 0.52
CA PHE A 146 15.36 -4.20 0.59
C PHE A 146 15.80 -3.22 1.69
N GLY A 147 16.38 -3.75 2.76
CA GLY A 147 16.88 -2.92 3.86
C GLY A 147 18.17 -2.18 3.51
N ILE A 148 18.21 -0.88 3.77
CA ILE A 148 19.37 -0.02 3.54
C ILE A 148 19.80 0.71 4.81
N THR A 149 21.08 1.04 4.88
CA THR A 149 21.64 1.90 5.94
C THR A 149 21.43 3.37 5.63
N ASN A 150 21.60 4.23 6.64
CA ASN A 150 21.60 5.67 6.45
C ASN A 150 22.70 6.17 5.49
N GLU A 151 23.86 5.50 5.42
CA GLU A 151 24.90 5.88 4.45
C GLU A 151 24.50 5.50 3.02
N GLU A 152 23.84 4.36 2.83
CA GLU A 152 23.28 3.98 1.51
C GLU A 152 22.16 4.94 1.11
N LEU A 153 21.27 5.33 2.03
CA LEU A 153 20.21 6.34 1.76
C LEU A 153 20.81 7.66 1.28
N LYS A 154 21.90 8.11 1.90
CA LYS A 154 22.61 9.35 1.54
C LYS A 154 23.16 9.34 0.12
N ASP A 155 23.56 8.17 -0.40
CA ASP A 155 23.98 8.02 -1.79
C ASP A 155 22.78 7.95 -2.76
N MET A 156 21.60 7.58 -2.27
CA MET A 156 20.37 7.45 -3.06
C MET A 156 19.58 8.75 -3.21
N VAL A 157 19.57 9.61 -2.19
CA VAL A 157 18.82 10.87 -2.23
C VAL A 157 19.52 11.94 -3.05
N GLY A 158 18.72 12.73 -3.76
CA GLY A 158 19.15 13.92 -4.48
C GLY A 158 18.69 15.20 -3.80
N GLY A 159 19.61 16.14 -3.60
CA GLY A 159 19.27 17.51 -3.22
C GLY A 159 18.85 18.38 -4.41
N LYS A 160 18.54 19.66 -4.13
CA LYS A 160 18.21 20.69 -5.15
C LYS A 160 19.18 20.70 -6.33
N GLY A 161 20.48 20.55 -6.07
CA GLY A 161 21.52 20.55 -7.10
C GLY A 161 21.44 19.36 -8.08
N TYR A 162 20.94 18.22 -7.62
CA TYR A 162 20.71 17.02 -8.43
C TYR A 162 19.42 17.18 -9.25
N TRP A 163 18.30 17.52 -8.60
CA TRP A 163 16.98 17.55 -9.25
C TRP A 163 16.75 18.75 -10.16
N LYS A 164 17.51 19.84 -10.05
CA LYS A 164 17.44 20.95 -11.02
C LYS A 164 17.92 20.58 -12.43
N LYS A 165 18.47 19.37 -12.62
CA LYS A 165 18.84 18.84 -13.93
C LYS A 165 17.67 17.99 -14.44
N SER A 166 16.99 18.45 -15.49
CA SER A 166 15.78 17.80 -16.00
C SER A 166 15.98 16.35 -16.45
N ASN A 167 17.19 15.96 -16.85
CA ASN A 167 17.54 14.59 -17.23
C ASN A 167 17.68 13.63 -16.03
N ASN A 168 17.71 14.14 -14.80
CA ASN A 168 17.72 13.32 -13.60
C ASN A 168 16.32 12.90 -13.12
N TRP A 169 15.27 13.58 -13.59
CA TRP A 169 13.90 13.28 -13.20
C TRP A 169 13.45 11.90 -13.67
N PRO A 170 12.52 11.24 -12.95
CA PRO A 170 12.02 9.93 -13.34
C PRO A 170 11.39 9.94 -14.73
N ALA A 171 11.50 8.82 -15.44
CA ALA A 171 10.90 8.67 -16.76
C ALA A 171 9.37 8.81 -16.67
N GLY A 172 8.78 9.55 -17.62
CA GLY A 172 7.32 9.76 -17.67
C GLY A 172 6.81 10.91 -16.79
N VAL A 173 7.61 11.44 -15.85
CA VAL A 173 7.21 12.59 -15.04
C VAL A 173 7.29 13.86 -15.89
N THR A 174 6.12 14.41 -16.23
CA THR A 174 5.99 15.64 -17.03
C THR A 174 5.50 16.82 -16.22
N ASN A 175 4.79 16.58 -15.12
CA ASN A 175 4.25 17.59 -14.21
C ASN A 175 4.45 17.15 -12.76
N VAL A 176 4.45 18.12 -11.84
CA VAL A 176 4.48 17.92 -10.39
C VAL A 176 3.53 18.89 -9.71
N THR A 177 2.94 18.48 -8.59
CA THR A 177 2.05 19.34 -7.79
C THR A 177 2.74 19.69 -6.47
N ILE A 178 2.77 20.99 -6.16
CA ILE A 178 3.30 21.56 -4.91
C ILE A 178 2.22 22.47 -4.33
N GLY A 179 1.75 22.14 -3.12
CA GLY A 179 0.47 22.64 -2.61
C GLY A 179 -0.66 22.34 -3.59
N ASN A 180 -1.45 23.35 -3.94
CA ASN A 180 -2.54 23.23 -4.93
C ASN A 180 -2.15 23.65 -6.35
N VAL A 181 -0.85 23.81 -6.64
CA VAL A 181 -0.38 24.28 -7.94
C VAL A 181 0.37 23.18 -8.67
N THR A 182 -0.09 22.86 -9.89
CA THR A 182 0.61 21.95 -10.79
C THR A 182 1.56 22.72 -11.70
N TYR A 183 2.81 22.31 -11.71
CA TYR A 183 3.89 22.86 -12.52
C TYR A 183 4.28 21.86 -13.60
N THR A 184 4.58 22.35 -14.80
CA THR A 184 5.29 21.52 -15.78
C THR A 184 6.69 21.23 -15.27
N LYS A 185 7.30 20.14 -15.73
CA LYS A 185 8.69 19.80 -15.42
C LYS A 185 9.65 20.93 -15.82
N GLU A 186 9.38 21.64 -16.91
CA GLU A 186 10.16 22.79 -17.35
C GLU A 186 10.05 23.94 -16.34
N ASP A 187 8.83 24.36 -16.00
CA ASP A 187 8.60 25.42 -15.02
C ASP A 187 9.19 25.08 -13.64
N ALA A 188 9.02 23.84 -13.18
CA ALA A 188 9.52 23.38 -11.90
C ALA A 188 11.06 23.43 -11.85
N VAL A 189 11.73 23.06 -12.94
CA VAL A 189 13.20 23.20 -13.07
C VAL A 189 13.62 24.66 -13.09
N ASP A 190 12.88 25.53 -13.77
CA ASP A 190 13.14 26.97 -13.77
C ASP A 190 13.02 27.56 -12.35
N TYR A 191 11.99 27.18 -11.60
CA TYR A 191 11.84 27.59 -10.20
C TYR A 191 12.94 27.04 -9.28
N LEU A 192 13.41 25.79 -9.49
CA LEU A 192 14.58 25.28 -8.79
C LEU A 192 15.86 26.07 -9.12
N ASN A 193 15.98 26.63 -10.33
CA ASN A 193 17.11 27.47 -10.71
C ASN A 193 16.92 28.96 -10.37
N SER A 194 15.74 29.35 -9.89
CA SER A 194 15.45 30.73 -9.53
C SER A 194 16.43 31.27 -8.47
N PRO A 195 16.98 32.48 -8.66
CA PRO A 195 17.82 33.13 -7.65
C PRO A 195 16.98 33.75 -6.52
N VAL A 196 15.65 33.79 -6.63
CA VAL A 196 14.74 34.37 -5.63
C VAL A 196 14.91 33.67 -4.28
N GLN A 197 15.05 34.45 -3.21
CA GLN A 197 15.29 33.97 -1.84
C GLN A 197 14.07 34.18 -0.93
N ASP A 198 12.89 34.43 -1.51
CA ASP A 198 11.66 34.54 -0.74
C ASP A 198 11.27 33.16 -0.20
N LYS A 199 10.60 33.16 0.96
CA LYS A 199 10.26 31.96 1.74
C LYS A 199 9.55 30.86 0.93
N PRO A 200 8.54 31.14 0.10
CA PRO A 200 7.95 30.12 -0.78
C PRO A 200 8.93 29.51 -1.78
N TYR A 201 9.88 30.28 -2.31
CA TYR A 201 10.90 29.77 -3.24
C TYR A 201 11.93 28.90 -2.51
N ILE A 202 12.26 29.23 -1.26
CA ILE A 202 13.10 28.38 -0.41
C ILE A 202 12.39 27.06 -0.10
N MET A 203 11.12 27.10 0.32
CA MET A 203 10.31 25.90 0.59
C MET A 203 10.21 25.02 -0.65
N PHE A 204 9.79 25.59 -1.79
CA PHE A 204 9.73 24.89 -3.07
C PHE A 204 11.06 24.21 -3.42
N GLY A 205 12.17 24.91 -3.15
CA GLY A 205 13.53 24.43 -3.38
C GLY A 205 13.93 23.19 -2.57
N GLN A 206 13.22 22.87 -1.48
CA GLN A 206 13.44 21.67 -0.66
C GLN A 206 12.32 20.64 -0.82
N LEU A 207 11.08 21.08 -0.91
CA LEU A 207 9.91 20.20 -1.03
C LEU A 207 9.90 19.43 -2.36
N LEU A 208 10.21 20.10 -3.48
CA LEU A 208 10.21 19.41 -4.78
C LEU A 208 11.29 18.30 -4.85
N PRO A 209 12.55 18.53 -4.46
CA PRO A 209 13.53 17.44 -4.29
C PRO A 209 13.04 16.30 -3.40
N ALA A 210 12.40 16.61 -2.27
CA ALA A 210 11.92 15.58 -1.34
C ALA A 210 10.83 14.71 -1.99
N LYS A 211 9.85 15.34 -2.66
CA LYS A 211 8.82 14.60 -3.42
C LYS A 211 9.42 13.74 -4.53
N LEU A 212 10.45 14.23 -5.23
CA LEU A 212 11.14 13.47 -6.28
C LEU A 212 11.95 12.29 -5.72
N ASN A 213 12.56 12.45 -4.54
CA ASN A 213 13.23 11.36 -3.82
C ASN A 213 12.24 10.24 -3.46
N VAL A 214 11.07 10.58 -2.91
CA VAL A 214 10.01 9.60 -2.62
C VAL A 214 9.50 8.93 -3.90
N MET A 215 9.33 9.70 -4.98
CA MET A 215 8.86 9.19 -6.27
C MET A 215 9.81 8.16 -6.91
N VAL A 216 11.11 8.21 -6.61
CA VAL A 216 12.07 7.18 -7.05
C VAL A 216 12.23 6.02 -6.06
N GLY A 217 11.38 5.96 -5.02
CA GLY A 217 11.34 4.86 -4.06
C GLY A 217 12.27 5.03 -2.86
N ASN A 218 12.81 6.23 -2.61
CA ASN A 218 13.62 6.44 -1.41
C ASN A 218 12.71 6.42 -0.16
N PRO A 219 13.12 5.73 0.93
CA PRO A 219 12.31 5.61 2.13
C PRO A 219 11.90 6.98 2.69
N TYR A 220 10.69 7.06 3.23
CA TYR A 220 10.13 8.28 3.81
C TYR A 220 9.30 7.96 5.04
N TYR A 221 9.67 8.59 6.15
CA TYR A 221 9.12 8.33 7.46
C TYR A 221 8.78 9.65 8.15
N PRO A 222 7.74 9.69 9.00
CA PRO A 222 7.47 10.88 9.81
C PRO A 222 8.65 11.19 10.73
N HIS A 223 8.87 12.47 11.00
CA HIS A 223 9.93 12.94 11.89
C HIS A 223 9.33 13.68 13.08
N VAL A 224 9.96 13.56 14.25
CA VAL A 224 9.49 14.25 15.45
C VAL A 224 9.86 15.73 15.36
N MET A 225 8.85 16.60 15.27
CA MET A 225 8.99 18.06 15.27
C MET A 225 8.21 18.60 16.47
N ASP A 226 8.91 19.31 17.36
CA ASP A 226 8.33 19.88 18.59
C ASP A 226 7.57 18.87 19.48
N GLY A 227 7.99 17.60 19.45
CA GLY A 227 7.44 16.52 20.25
C GLY A 227 6.33 15.71 19.57
N GLU A 228 5.92 16.08 18.35
CA GLU A 228 4.88 15.41 17.58
C GLU A 228 5.47 14.74 16.33
N LEU A 229 4.92 13.58 15.94
CA LEU A 229 5.27 12.94 14.67
C LEU A 229 4.65 13.72 13.51
N VAL A 230 5.48 14.20 12.59
CA VAL A 230 5.06 15.02 11.45
C VAL A 230 5.49 14.38 10.14
N TYR A 231 4.52 14.15 9.26
CA TYR A 231 4.76 13.88 7.84
C TYR A 231 5.20 15.17 7.15
N PHE A 232 6.50 15.47 7.25
CA PHE A 232 7.04 16.79 6.88
C PHE A 232 6.91 17.17 5.40
N ILE A 233 6.81 16.20 4.48
CA ILE A 233 6.53 16.49 3.06
C ILE A 233 5.09 16.99 2.91
N GLU A 234 4.13 16.31 3.55
CA GLU A 234 2.72 16.71 3.54
C GLU A 234 2.49 18.04 4.24
N ALA A 235 3.12 18.25 5.40
CA ALA A 235 3.04 19.51 6.13
C ALA A 235 3.65 20.69 5.35
N ALA A 236 4.76 20.48 4.64
CA ALA A 236 5.33 21.49 3.77
C ALA A 236 4.48 21.73 2.51
N ASP A 237 3.79 20.70 2.01
CA ASP A 237 2.86 20.85 0.89
C ASP A 237 1.63 21.68 1.29
N ALA A 238 1.07 21.42 2.47
CA ALA A 238 0.01 22.23 3.07
C ALA A 238 0.47 23.67 3.30
N TRP A 239 1.71 23.88 3.76
CA TRP A 239 2.28 25.23 3.86
C TRP A 239 2.35 25.93 2.49
N MET A 240 2.69 25.22 1.42
CA MET A 240 2.73 25.74 0.04
C MET A 240 1.34 25.94 -0.58
N GLU A 241 0.30 25.28 -0.07
CA GLU A 241 -1.09 25.54 -0.43
C GLU A 241 -1.53 26.94 0.05
N ASP A 242 -1.21 27.30 1.28
CA ASP A 242 -1.52 28.61 1.85
C ASP A 242 -0.60 29.72 1.29
N TYR A 243 0.66 29.41 1.03
CA TYR A 243 1.69 30.38 0.61
C TYR A 243 2.40 29.95 -0.68
N PRO A 244 1.70 29.93 -1.84
CA PRO A 244 2.28 29.52 -3.11
C PRO A 244 3.38 30.48 -3.60
N LEU A 245 4.15 30.07 -4.61
CA LEU A 245 5.18 30.92 -5.23
C LEU A 245 4.66 32.32 -5.59
N GLY A 246 5.41 33.35 -5.22
CA GLY A 246 5.03 34.76 -5.38
C GLY A 246 4.33 35.38 -4.16
N SER A 247 3.95 34.58 -3.16
CA SER A 247 3.45 35.06 -1.88
C SER A 247 4.53 35.79 -1.10
N SER A 248 4.17 36.89 -0.43
CA SER A 248 5.08 37.70 0.38
C SER A 248 4.34 38.48 1.46
N GLY A 249 5.08 39.04 2.41
CA GLY A 249 4.55 39.93 3.44
C GLY A 249 4.47 39.30 4.84
N PRO A 250 3.90 40.04 5.81
CA PRO A 250 3.97 39.68 7.23
C PRO A 250 3.34 38.33 7.59
N GLU A 251 2.30 37.90 6.86
CA GLU A 251 1.62 36.62 7.09
C GLU A 251 2.53 35.45 6.72
N VAL A 252 3.16 35.50 5.54
CA VAL A 252 4.20 34.54 5.13
C VAL A 252 5.36 34.58 6.12
N ASP A 253 5.73 35.76 6.61
CA ASP A 253 6.82 35.89 7.56
C ASP A 253 6.52 35.21 8.90
N ALA A 254 5.29 35.36 9.40
CA ALA A 254 4.81 34.72 10.62
C ALA A 254 4.69 33.20 10.45
N ALA A 255 4.08 32.72 9.37
CA ALA A 255 3.95 31.29 9.10
C ALA A 255 5.29 30.58 8.92
N TRP A 256 6.28 31.27 8.34
CA TRP A 256 7.64 30.76 8.27
C TRP A 256 8.31 30.64 9.63
N ALA A 257 8.12 31.63 10.50
CA ALA A 257 8.66 31.62 11.85
C ALA A 257 7.97 30.57 12.75
N ASP A 258 6.71 30.26 12.47
CA ASP A 258 5.93 29.27 13.20
C ASP A 258 6.32 27.83 12.85
N SER A 259 6.38 27.48 11.56
CA SER A 259 6.68 26.11 11.11
C SER A 259 7.54 26.01 9.85
N GLY A 260 7.47 27.01 8.95
CA GLY A 260 8.12 26.93 7.64
C GLY A 260 9.65 26.76 7.69
N GLU A 261 10.33 27.42 8.64
CA GLU A 261 11.79 27.26 8.81
C GLU A 261 12.18 25.85 9.25
N GLN A 262 11.43 25.28 10.22
CA GLN A 262 11.69 23.93 10.72
C GLN A 262 11.43 22.88 9.63
N LEU A 263 10.30 23.00 8.91
CA LEU A 263 9.97 22.16 7.76
C LEU A 263 11.05 22.21 6.68
N LYS A 264 11.50 23.42 6.31
CA LYS A 264 12.60 23.61 5.36
C LYS A 264 13.86 22.87 5.81
N ASN A 265 14.24 22.96 7.09
CA ASN A 265 15.46 22.33 7.60
C ASN A 265 15.35 20.80 7.61
N VAL A 266 14.19 20.25 8.00
CA VAL A 266 13.92 18.80 7.97
C VAL A 266 13.96 18.26 6.54
N LEU A 267 13.33 18.98 5.58
CA LEU A 267 13.39 18.62 4.17
C LEU A 267 14.82 18.67 3.62
N GLU A 268 15.61 19.66 4.01
CA GLU A 268 17.03 19.77 3.64
C GLU A 268 17.82 18.56 4.16
N MET A 269 17.66 18.20 5.44
CA MET A 269 18.27 17.00 6.01
C MET A 269 17.85 15.71 5.28
N TYR A 270 16.57 15.58 4.92
CA TYR A 270 16.06 14.44 4.15
C TYR A 270 16.72 14.36 2.76
N ASN A 271 16.76 15.48 2.05
CA ASN A 271 17.36 15.61 0.72
C ASN A 271 18.87 15.37 0.70
N GLU A 272 19.53 15.48 1.85
CA GLU A 272 20.95 15.21 2.06
C GLU A 272 21.21 13.84 2.70
N GLY A 273 20.17 13.07 3.04
CA GLY A 273 20.27 11.73 3.63
C GLY A 273 20.81 11.74 5.06
N THR A 274 20.59 12.84 5.77
CA THR A 274 21.07 13.04 7.14
C THR A 274 19.95 13.05 8.18
N LEU A 275 18.69 12.93 7.75
CA LEU A 275 17.54 13.06 8.65
C LEU A 275 17.37 11.90 9.64
N TYR A 276 17.54 10.66 9.18
CA TYR A 276 17.22 9.45 9.98
C TYR A 276 18.44 8.83 10.67
N GLN A 277 19.51 9.62 10.87
CA GLN A 277 20.76 9.19 11.50
C GLN A 277 20.66 9.03 13.01
#